data_AF-A0A6B3HNY8-F1
#
_entry.id   AF-A0A6B3HNY8-F1
#
_cell.length_a   1.000
_cell.length_b   1.000
_cell.length_c   1.000
_cell.angle_alpha   90.00
_cell.angle_beta   90.00
_cell.angle_gamma   90.00
#
_symmetry.space_group_name_H-M   'P 1'
#
loop_
_entity.id
_entity.type
_entity.pdbx_description
1 polymer ?
#
loop_
_entity_poly.entity_id
_entity_poly.type
_entity_poly.pdbx_seq_one_letter_code
_entity_poly.pdbx_strand_id
1 'polypeptide(L)'
;MLHALSRFGRRRTLQTGAALAVVLGLLAWWLLPLGERAPSGTLTFSTGVPSGVYQRYGERLEGALAKDMPEVSIKLLTSEGSQQNLARVATGEADFTIATA
;
A
#
# COMPACT_ATOMS: atom_id res chain seq x y z
N MET A 1 17.98 50.69 33.28
CA MET A 1 17.40 49.37 33.63
C MET A 1 16.67 48.70 32.45
N LEU A 2 17.29 48.57 31.28
CA LEU A 2 16.64 48.00 30.07
C LEU A 2 17.22 46.64 29.61
N HIS A 3 18.33 46.18 30.19
CA HIS A 3 19.01 44.94 29.79
C HIS A 3 18.37 43.65 30.37
N ALA A 4 17.65 43.75 31.49
CA ALA A 4 17.03 42.59 32.13
C ALA A 4 15.75 42.11 31.41
N LEU A 5 14.97 43.03 30.86
CA LEU A 5 13.75 42.75 30.08
C LEU A 5 14.07 42.05 28.74
N SER A 6 15.16 42.44 28.09
CA SER A 6 15.68 41.82 26.85
C SER A 6 16.05 40.33 27.04
N ARG A 7 16.68 39.99 28.17
CA ARG A 7 17.09 38.61 28.48
C ARG A 7 15.89 37.68 28.71
N PHE A 8 14.82 38.18 29.32
CA PHE A 8 13.57 37.45 29.49
C PHE A 8 12.84 37.23 28.16
N GLY A 9 12.81 38.25 27.30
CA GLY A 9 12.29 38.14 25.93
C GLY A 9 13.06 37.09 25.12
N ARG A 10 14.39 37.09 25.19
CA ARG A 10 15.25 36.16 24.44
C ARG A 10 15.12 34.70 24.89
N ARG A 11 14.95 34.45 26.20
CA ARG A 11 14.69 33.07 26.68
C ARG A 11 13.31 32.58 26.24
N ARG A 12 12.31 33.46 26.27
CA ARG A 12 10.94 33.12 25.86
C ARG A 12 10.85 32.87 24.35
N THR A 13 11.54 33.66 23.52
CA THR A 13 11.62 33.39 22.07
C THR A 13 12.33 32.08 21.74
N LEU A 14 13.41 31.75 22.46
CA LEU A 14 14.10 30.47 22.31
C LEU A 14 13.20 29.28 22.71
N GLN A 15 12.46 29.41 23.81
CA GLN A 15 11.51 28.39 24.26
C GLN A 15 10.36 28.18 23.27
N THR A 16 9.78 29.26 22.74
CA THR A 16 8.73 29.17 21.71
C THR A 16 9.27 28.54 20.43
N GLY A 17 10.48 28.91 20.01
CA GLY A 17 11.13 28.31 18.84
C GLY A 17 11.37 26.81 19.02
N ALA A 18 11.87 26.40 20.19
CA ALA A 18 12.05 24.99 20.52
C ALA A 18 10.73 24.21 20.54
N ALA A 19 9.69 24.77 21.16
CA ALA A 19 8.36 24.16 21.19
C ALA A 19 7.79 24.00 19.77
N LEU A 20 7.92 25.03 18.93
CA LEU A 20 7.47 24.97 17.54
C LEU A 20 8.24 23.91 16.74
N ALA A 21 9.56 23.82 16.92
CA ALA A 21 10.38 22.80 16.28
C ALA A 21 9.97 21.37 16.68
N VAL A 22 9.66 21.14 17.96
CA VAL A 22 9.16 19.85 18.45
C VAL A 22 7.80 19.52 17.82
N VAL A 23 6.87 20.48 17.80
CA VAL A 23 5.55 20.28 17.19
C VAL A 23 5.67 19.98 15.69
N LEU A 24 6.53 20.71 14.97
CA LEU A 24 6.80 20.46 13.55
C LEU A 24 7.47 19.10 13.32
N GLY A 25 8.41 18.70 14.19
CA GLY A 25 9.04 17.38 14.12
C GLY A 25 8.06 16.24 14.35
N LEU A 26 7.16 16.37 15.33
CA LEU A 26 6.10 15.39 15.58
C LEU A 26 5.08 15.36 14.44
N LEU A 27 4.70 16.51 13.89
CA LEU A 27 3.83 16.58 12.71
C LEU A 27 4.48 15.94 11.49
N ALA A 28 5.77 16.23 11.25
CA ALA A 28 6.52 15.63 10.16
C ALA A 28 6.63 14.11 10.34
N TRP A 29 6.95 13.63 11.53
CA TRP A 29 6.96 12.18 11.81
C TRP A 29 5.58 11.56 11.56
N TRP A 30 4.51 12.19 12.05
CA TRP A 30 3.15 11.68 11.84
C TRP A 30 2.74 11.63 10.36
N LEU A 31 3.08 12.67 9.59
CA LEU A 31 2.52 12.89 8.24
C LEU A 31 3.41 12.36 7.12
N LEU A 32 4.71 12.20 7.34
CA LEU A 32 5.60 11.69 6.31
C LEU A 32 5.34 10.19 6.14
N PRO A 33 4.94 9.74 4.94
CA PRO A 33 4.82 8.33 4.63
C PRO A 33 6.23 7.78 4.42
N LEU A 34 7.01 7.69 5.52
CA LEU A 34 8.29 6.98 5.57
C LEU A 34 8.10 5.45 5.51
N GLY A 35 6.86 5.00 5.29
CA GLY A 35 6.45 3.61 5.21
C GLY A 35 6.88 2.91 3.93
N GLU A 36 6.71 1.59 3.95
CA GLU A 36 7.29 0.61 3.04
C GLU A 36 7.13 0.94 1.54
N ARG A 37 8.09 0.46 0.75
CA ARG A 37 8.08 0.59 -0.71
C ARG A 37 6.77 0.03 -1.26
N ALA A 38 6.21 0.71 -2.26
CA ALA A 38 5.04 0.22 -2.97
C ALA A 38 5.29 -1.23 -3.45
N PRO A 39 4.29 -2.11 -3.35
CA PRO A 39 4.42 -3.48 -3.85
C PRO A 39 4.69 -3.44 -5.36
N SER A 40 5.56 -4.32 -5.81
CA SER A 40 5.97 -4.43 -7.21
C SER A 40 6.19 -5.90 -7.60
N GLY A 41 6.12 -6.20 -8.89
CA GLY A 41 6.38 -7.52 -9.44
C GLY A 41 5.22 -8.08 -10.27
N THR A 42 5.23 -9.39 -10.50
CA THR A 42 4.19 -10.07 -11.29
C THR A 42 3.52 -11.13 -10.44
N LEU A 43 2.20 -11.12 -10.40
CA LEU A 43 1.36 -12.11 -9.73
C LEU A 43 0.56 -12.91 -10.76
N THR A 44 0.45 -14.22 -10.56
CA THR A 44 -0.37 -15.12 -11.38
C THR A 44 -1.66 -15.45 -10.65
N PHE A 45 -2.80 -15.16 -11.28
CA PHE A 45 -4.12 -15.34 -10.70
C PHE A 45 -4.90 -16.40 -11.50
N SER A 46 -5.16 -17.56 -10.89
CA SER A 46 -5.93 -18.62 -11.53
C SER A 46 -7.43 -18.31 -11.47
N THR A 47 -8.11 -18.31 -12.61
CA THR A 47 -9.51 -17.86 -12.74
C THR A 47 -10.45 -19.01 -13.10
N GLY A 48 -11.00 -19.02 -14.31
CA GLY A 48 -11.94 -20.03 -14.78
C GLY A 48 -11.97 -19.99 -16.30
N VAL A 49 -13.02 -20.57 -16.89
CA VAL A 49 -13.21 -20.52 -18.34
C VAL A 49 -13.33 -19.06 -18.82
N PRO A 50 -12.94 -18.74 -20.07
CA PRO A 50 -12.88 -17.37 -20.57
C PRO A 50 -14.17 -16.56 -20.44
N SER A 51 -15.34 -17.20 -20.61
CA SER A 51 -16.66 -16.56 -20.48
C SER A 51 -17.24 -16.63 -19.05
N GLY A 52 -16.50 -17.21 -18.11
CA GLY A 52 -16.94 -17.49 -16.75
C GLY A 52 -16.82 -16.29 -15.81
N VAL A 53 -17.54 -16.38 -14.68
CA VAL A 53 -17.54 -15.31 -13.66
C VAL A 53 -16.17 -15.11 -13.01
N TYR A 54 -15.39 -16.16 -12.80
CA TYR A 54 -14.06 -16.05 -12.19
C TYR A 54 -13.10 -15.27 -13.10
N GLN A 55 -13.16 -15.48 -14.41
CA GLN A 55 -12.39 -14.71 -15.37
C GLN A 55 -12.80 -13.23 -15.34
N ARG A 56 -14.11 -12.95 -15.38
CA ARG A 56 -14.64 -11.59 -15.32
C ARG A 56 -14.26 -10.85 -14.03
N TYR A 57 -14.20 -11.56 -12.90
CA TYR A 57 -13.73 -10.98 -11.64
C TYR A 57 -12.22 -10.73 -11.65
N GLY A 58 -11.43 -11.64 -12.23
CA GLY A 58 -10.00 -11.45 -12.45
C GLY A 58 -9.70 -10.19 -13.27
N GLU A 59 -10.38 -9.98 -14.40
CA GLU A 59 -10.21 -8.80 -15.26
C GLU A 59 -10.54 -7.49 -14.54
N ARG A 60 -11.59 -7.51 -13.70
CA ARG A 60 -11.94 -6.34 -12.87
C ARG A 60 -10.89 -6.07 -11.79
N LEU A 61 -10.39 -7.12 -11.16
CA LEU A 61 -9.36 -7.02 -10.13
C LEU A 61 -8.04 -6.51 -10.73
N GLU A 62 -7.64 -7.02 -11.89
CA GLU A 62 -6.49 -6.53 -12.66
C GLU A 62 -6.62 -5.03 -12.94
N GLY A 63 -7.78 -4.57 -13.44
CA GLY A 63 -8.03 -3.16 -13.69
C GLY A 63 -8.00 -2.29 -12.43
N ALA A 64 -8.50 -2.79 -11.30
CA ALA A 64 -8.45 -2.07 -10.02
C ALA A 64 -7.01 -1.97 -9.50
N LEU A 65 -6.24 -3.05 -9.58
CA LEU A 65 -4.86 -3.09 -9.11
C LEU A 65 -3.92 -2.28 -10.01
N ALA A 66 -4.15 -2.24 -11.33
CA ALA A 66 -3.39 -1.35 -12.21
C ALA A 66 -3.53 0.13 -11.82
N LYS A 67 -4.63 0.52 -11.17
CA LYS A 67 -4.86 1.88 -10.66
C LYS A 67 -4.19 2.11 -9.31
N ASP A 68 -4.38 1.20 -8.36
CA ASP A 68 -3.96 1.40 -6.97
C ASP A 68 -2.53 0.89 -6.68
N MET A 69 -2.02 -0.02 -7.52
CA MET A 69 -0.71 -0.68 -7.42
C MET A 69 -0.05 -0.79 -8.81
N PRO A 70 0.36 0.33 -9.43
CA PRO A 70 0.79 0.37 -10.83
C PRO A 70 2.08 -0.42 -11.12
N GLU A 71 2.88 -0.73 -10.11
CA GLU A 71 4.11 -1.53 -10.23
C GLU A 71 3.85 -3.05 -10.10
N VAL A 72 2.60 -3.45 -9.85
CA VAL A 72 2.16 -4.85 -9.80
C VAL A 72 1.47 -5.21 -11.11
N SER A 73 2.03 -6.18 -11.84
CA SER A 73 1.40 -6.78 -13.00
C SER A 73 0.65 -8.05 -12.60
N ILE A 74 -0.56 -8.24 -13.12
CA ILE A 74 -1.33 -9.48 -12.93
C ILE A 74 -1.39 -10.26 -14.23
N LYS A 75 -1.10 -11.56 -14.14
CA LYS A 75 -1.34 -12.53 -15.21
C LYS A 75 -2.54 -13.39 -14.85
N LEU A 76 -3.63 -13.20 -15.58
CA LEU A 76 -4.81 -14.06 -15.45
C LEU A 76 -4.55 -15.40 -16.16
N LEU A 77 -4.79 -16.50 -15.44
CA LEU A 77 -4.63 -17.86 -15.96
C LEU A 77 -5.97 -18.59 -15.91
N THR A 78 -6.56 -18.82 -17.08
CA THR A 78 -7.83 -19.55 -17.20
C THR A 78 -7.71 -20.98 -16.70
N SER A 79 -8.83 -21.54 -16.23
CA SER A 79 -8.89 -22.87 -15.64
C SER A 79 -10.24 -23.55 -15.88
N GLU A 80 -10.28 -24.86 -15.63
CA GLU A 80 -11.49 -25.68 -15.66
C GLU A 80 -12.36 -25.51 -14.39
N GLY A 81 -11.91 -24.72 -13.40
CA GLY A 81 -12.66 -24.40 -12.18
C GLY A 81 -11.91 -24.58 -10.88
N SER A 82 -12.65 -24.60 -9.77
CA SER A 82 -12.13 -24.52 -8.39
C SER A 82 -11.08 -25.58 -8.04
N GLN A 83 -11.24 -26.82 -8.51
CA GLN A 83 -10.30 -27.90 -8.18
C GLN A 83 -8.92 -27.64 -8.79
N GLN A 84 -8.87 -27.24 -10.07
CA GLN A 84 -7.61 -26.89 -10.73
C GLN A 84 -6.99 -25.63 -10.12
N ASN A 85 -7.81 -24.65 -9.80
CA ASN A 85 -7.39 -23.43 -9.12
C ASN A 85 -6.69 -23.69 -7.78
N LEU A 86 -7.32 -24.50 -6.93
CA LEU A 86 -6.76 -24.86 -5.63
C LEU A 86 -5.47 -25.67 -5.79
N ALA A 87 -5.43 -26.59 -6.76
CA ALA A 87 -4.20 -27.34 -7.07
C ALA A 87 -3.05 -26.40 -7.47
N ARG A 88 -3.30 -25.43 -8.37
CA ARG A 88 -2.27 -24.47 -8.81
C ARG A 88 -1.75 -23.58 -7.69
N VAL A 89 -2.61 -23.16 -6.77
CA VAL A 89 -2.17 -22.41 -5.59
C VAL A 89 -1.35 -23.30 -4.65
N ALA A 90 -1.79 -24.54 -4.43
CA ALA A 90 -1.07 -25.48 -3.58
C ALA A 90 0.31 -25.89 -4.15
N THR A 91 0.47 -25.90 -5.47
CA THR A 91 1.74 -26.22 -6.15
C THR A 91 2.61 -25.01 -6.45
N GLY A 92 2.11 -23.79 -6.25
CA GLY A 92 2.80 -22.54 -6.58
C GLY A 92 2.79 -22.18 -8.07
N GLU A 93 1.95 -22.84 -8.88
CA GLU A 93 1.71 -22.45 -10.28
C GLU A 93 0.90 -21.16 -10.41
N ALA A 94 0.14 -20.80 -9.38
CA ALA A 94 -0.56 -19.53 -9.25
C ALA A 94 -0.39 -18.99 -7.82
N ASP A 95 -0.28 -17.66 -7.70
CA ASP A 95 -0.15 -17.00 -6.39
C ASP A 95 -1.52 -16.85 -5.71
N PHE A 96 -2.56 -16.62 -6.51
CA PHE A 96 -3.92 -16.39 -6.02
C PHE A 96 -4.97 -17.06 -6.91
N THR A 97 -6.18 -17.21 -6.38
CA THR A 97 -7.32 -17.72 -7.15
C THR A 97 -8.67 -17.30 -6.58
N ILE A 98 -9.74 -17.54 -7.34
CA ILE A 98 -11.12 -17.58 -6.88
C ILE A 98 -11.59 -19.03 -6.94
N ALA A 99 -12.16 -19.53 -5.85
CA ALA A 99 -12.70 -20.88 -5.78
C ALA A 99 -13.97 -20.90 -4.94
N THR A 100 -14.86 -21.83 -5.26
CA THR A 100 -15.94 -22.27 -4.38
C THR A 100 -15.77 -23.77 -4.10
N ALA A 101 -16.07 -24.16 -2.86
CA ALA A 101 -16.17 -25.55 -2.43
C ALA A 101 -17.62 -26.05 -2.57
#